data_AF-A0A955ZXH7-F1
#
_entry.id   AF-A0A955ZXH7-F1
#
_cell.length_a   1.000
_cell.length_b   1.000
_cell.length_c   1.000
_cell.angle_alpha   90.00
_cell.angle_beta   90.00
_cell.angle_gamma   90.00
#
_symmetry.space_group_name_H-M   'P 1'
#
loop_
_entity.id
_entity.type
_entity.pdbx_description
1 polymer ?
#
loop_
_entity_poly.entity_id
_entity_poly.type
_entity_poly.pdbx_seq_one_letter_code
_entity_poly.pdbx_strand_id
1 'polypeptide(L)'
;RPPSGLEELVAGCILHHATVLGDVRPASTAADSGLGREWPRLRVGERKADAPREDLVPADPGEVVAFVARYLDAFGERLAAGDLILAGSYMAQALPIGPGEEAVADYGALGSVSVRAVA
;
A
#
# COMPACT_ATOMS: atom_id res chain seq x y z
N ARG A 1 -19.96 6.13 -5.16
CA ARG A 1 -20.22 5.19 -6.29
C ARG A 1 -18.87 4.72 -6.79
N PRO A 2 -18.66 3.43 -7.13
CA PRO A 2 -17.43 2.99 -7.77
C PRO A 2 -17.20 3.77 -9.07
N PRO A 3 -15.95 4.10 -9.45
CA PRO A 3 -15.67 4.76 -10.71
C PRO A 3 -16.12 3.89 -11.89
N SER A 4 -16.67 4.51 -12.92
CA SER A 4 -17.20 3.82 -14.11
C SER A 4 -16.13 3.49 -15.16
N GLY A 5 -14.94 4.08 -15.04
CA GLY A 5 -13.83 3.95 -15.97
C GLY A 5 -12.51 4.51 -15.43
N LEU A 6 -11.46 4.45 -16.26
CA LEU A 6 -10.11 4.85 -15.88
C LEU A 6 -10.00 6.37 -15.64
N GLU A 7 -10.70 7.17 -16.44
CA GLU A 7 -10.70 8.62 -16.32
C GLU A 7 -11.28 9.07 -14.97
N GLU A 8 -12.41 8.48 -14.56
CA GLU A 8 -12.99 8.74 -13.22
C GLU A 8 -12.08 8.24 -12.10
N LEU A 9 -11.40 7.11 -12.30
CA LEU A 9 -10.45 6.56 -11.33
C LEU A 9 -9.27 7.51 -11.11
N VAL A 10 -8.66 8.00 -12.19
CA VAL A 10 -7.53 8.94 -12.12
C VAL A 10 -7.99 10.28 -11.56
N ALA A 11 -9.13 10.81 -12.01
CA ALA A 11 -9.71 12.05 -11.49
C ALA A 11 -10.02 11.97 -9.99
N GLY A 12 -10.34 10.77 -9.48
CA GLY A 12 -10.53 10.47 -8.06
C GLY A 12 -9.27 10.08 -7.30
N CYS A 13 -8.08 10.47 -7.78
CA CYS A 13 -6.78 10.13 -7.17
C CYS A 13 -6.60 8.62 -6.89
N ILE A 14 -7.05 7.77 -7.80
CA ILE A 14 -6.89 6.31 -7.73
C ILE A 14 -7.48 5.74 -6.42
N LEU A 15 -8.66 6.24 -6.02
CA LEU A 15 -9.38 5.84 -4.79
C LEU A 15 -8.60 6.11 -3.49
N HIS A 16 -7.55 6.92 -3.54
CA HIS A 16 -6.79 7.26 -2.36
C HIS A 16 -7.60 8.20 -1.45
N HIS A 17 -7.74 7.83 -0.18
CA HIS A 17 -8.38 8.67 0.83
C HIS A 17 -7.44 8.99 1.99
N ALA A 18 -6.75 7.97 2.52
CA ALA A 18 -5.81 8.10 3.61
C ALA A 18 -4.79 6.95 3.59
N THR A 19 -3.69 7.15 4.31
CA THR A 19 -2.68 6.12 4.57
C THR A 19 -2.36 6.10 6.06
N VAL A 20 -2.16 4.89 6.58
CA VAL A 20 -1.64 4.66 7.93
C VAL A 20 -0.26 4.06 7.78
N LEU A 21 0.74 4.74 8.34
CA LEU A 21 2.12 4.31 8.30
C LEU A 21 2.47 3.69 9.67
N GLY A 22 3.12 2.52 9.63
CA GLY A 22 3.78 1.96 10.82
C GLY A 22 5.15 2.60 11.05
N ASP A 23 5.96 1.95 11.88
CA ASP A 23 7.34 2.37 12.12
C ASP A 23 8.18 2.33 10.84
N VAL A 24 8.97 3.38 10.60
CA VAL A 24 9.99 3.36 9.56
C VAL A 24 11.14 2.45 10.00
N ARG A 25 11.47 1.45 9.18
CA ARG A 25 12.57 0.51 9.43
C ARG A 25 13.74 0.77 8.47
N PRO A 26 14.99 0.53 8.90
CA PRO A 26 16.14 0.53 8.00
C PRO A 26 15.99 -0.49 6.88
N ALA A 27 16.57 -0.20 5.70
CA ALA A 27 16.50 -1.10 4.55
C ALA A 27 17.09 -2.50 4.83
N SER A 28 18.10 -2.60 5.70
CA SER A 28 18.67 -3.89 6.12
C SER A 28 17.63 -4.79 6.79
N THR A 29 16.71 -4.23 7.57
CA THR A 29 15.63 -5.00 8.20
C THR A 29 14.67 -5.60 7.17
N ALA A 30 14.44 -4.91 6.05
CA ALA A 30 13.62 -5.43 4.96
C ALA A 30 14.30 -6.57 4.19
N ALA A 31 15.62 -6.51 4.02
CA ALA A 31 16.39 -7.60 3.41
C ALA A 31 16.28 -8.90 4.24
N ASP A 32 16.29 -8.76 5.57
CA ASP A 32 16.21 -9.88 6.50
C ASP A 32 14.77 -10.37 6.78
N SER A 33 13.75 -9.56 6.46
CA SER A 33 12.35 -9.88 6.78
C SER A 33 11.67 -10.83 5.80
N GLY A 34 12.33 -11.19 4.70
CA GLY A 34 11.74 -12.03 3.65
C GLY A 34 10.60 -11.36 2.88
N LEU A 35 10.50 -10.01 2.89
CA LEU A 35 9.44 -9.28 2.19
C LEU A 35 9.43 -9.67 0.69
N GLY A 36 8.25 -10.03 0.17
CA GLY A 36 8.09 -10.55 -1.20
C GLY A 36 8.15 -12.09 -1.29
N ARG A 37 8.73 -12.77 -0.30
CA ARG A 37 8.57 -14.23 -0.10
C ARG A 37 7.47 -14.52 0.92
N GLU A 38 7.40 -13.68 1.95
CA GLU A 38 6.34 -13.63 2.94
C GLU A 38 5.51 -12.37 2.73
N TRP A 39 4.18 -12.55 2.71
CA TRP A 39 3.22 -11.48 2.46
C TRP A 39 2.58 -11.01 3.76
N PRO A 40 2.31 -9.70 3.92
CA PRO A 40 1.69 -9.20 5.14
C PRO A 40 0.29 -9.78 5.33
N ARG A 41 -0.04 -10.16 6.56
CA ARG A 41 -1.35 -10.71 6.92
C ARG A 41 -2.28 -9.58 7.34
N LEU A 42 -3.30 -9.31 6.54
CA LEU A 42 -4.33 -8.32 6.84
C LEU A 42 -5.56 -8.99 7.44
N ARG A 43 -6.07 -8.41 8.53
CA ARG A 43 -7.40 -8.73 9.09
C ARG A 43 -8.20 -7.46 9.37
N VAL A 44 -9.51 -7.56 9.30
CA VAL A 44 -10.47 -6.53 9.73
C VAL A 44 -11.52 -7.17 10.61
N GLY A 45 -11.51 -6.84 11.91
CA GLY A 45 -12.24 -7.62 12.91
C GLY A 45 -11.83 -9.10 12.86
N GLU A 46 -12.79 -9.99 12.66
CA GLU A 46 -12.54 -11.43 12.51
C GLU A 46 -12.23 -11.87 11.07
N ARG A 47 -12.46 -10.99 10.08
CA ARG A 47 -12.28 -11.30 8.66
C ARG A 47 -10.80 -11.23 8.30
N LYS A 48 -10.33 -12.18 7.51
CA LYS A 48 -8.97 -12.21 6.95
C LYS A 48 -9.02 -11.83 5.48
N ALA A 49 -7.97 -11.16 5.03
CA ALA A 49 -7.73 -10.93 3.62
C ALA A 49 -7.57 -12.26 2.87
N ASP A 50 -7.98 -12.24 1.60
CA ASP A 50 -7.72 -13.32 0.65
C ASP A 50 -6.21 -13.51 0.38
N ALA A 51 -5.89 -14.55 -0.39
CA ALA A 51 -4.52 -14.83 -0.78
C ALA A 51 -3.88 -13.66 -1.54
N PRO A 52 -2.60 -13.36 -1.28
CA PRO A 52 -1.87 -12.30 -1.95
C PRO A 52 -1.69 -12.61 -3.44
N ARG A 53 -1.52 -11.55 -4.24
CA ARG A 53 -1.26 -11.58 -5.67
C ARG A 53 0.10 -10.95 -5.95
N GLU A 54 1.10 -11.81 -6.03
CA GLU A 54 2.49 -11.43 -6.30
C GLU A 54 2.65 -10.71 -7.63
N ASP A 55 1.84 -11.07 -8.64
CA ASP A 55 1.85 -10.44 -9.97
C ASP A 55 1.39 -8.98 -9.97
N LEU A 56 0.78 -8.49 -8.89
CA LEU A 56 0.42 -7.08 -8.71
C LEU A 56 1.55 -6.26 -8.09
N VAL A 57 2.60 -6.90 -7.59
CA VAL A 57 3.67 -6.24 -6.85
C VAL A 57 4.89 -6.12 -7.74
N PRO A 58 5.41 -4.90 -7.94
CA PRO A 58 6.64 -4.69 -8.70
C PRO A 58 7.80 -5.50 -8.11
N ALA A 59 8.52 -6.23 -8.97
CA ALA A 59 9.65 -7.05 -8.54
C ALA A 59 10.80 -6.21 -7.95
N ASP A 60 11.00 -5.00 -8.48
CA ASP A 60 11.96 -4.02 -7.97
C ASP A 60 11.25 -2.69 -7.64
N PRO A 61 11.12 -2.32 -6.36
CA PRO A 61 10.59 -1.02 -5.96
C PRO A 61 11.35 0.17 -6.56
N GLY A 62 12.64 0.01 -6.87
CA GLY A 62 13.45 1.05 -7.51
C GLY A 62 12.94 1.43 -8.90
N GLU A 63 12.40 0.48 -9.66
CA GLU A 63 11.78 0.74 -10.96
C GLU A 63 10.51 1.60 -10.82
N VAL A 64 9.74 1.40 -9.75
CA VAL A 64 8.57 2.21 -9.42
C VAL A 64 8.97 3.65 -9.12
N VAL A 65 10.01 3.84 -8.30
CA VAL A 65 10.53 5.18 -7.97
C VAL A 65 10.99 5.89 -9.25
N ALA A 66 11.73 5.19 -10.11
CA ALA A 66 12.20 5.75 -11.37
C ALA A 66 11.05 6.09 -12.33
N PHE A 67 10.01 5.26 -12.38
CA PHE A 67 8.80 5.54 -13.15
C PHE A 67 8.09 6.80 -12.65
N VAL A 68 7.83 6.91 -11.34
CA VAL A 68 7.17 8.07 -10.74
C VAL A 68 7.97 9.35 -10.99
N ALA A 69 9.29 9.31 -10.83
CA ALA A 69 10.16 10.45 -11.10
C ALA A 69 10.03 10.94 -12.55
N ARG A 70 10.12 10.02 -13.53
CA ARG A 70 9.95 10.37 -14.96
C ARG A 70 8.55 10.86 -15.29
N TYR A 71 7.53 10.27 -14.66
CA TYR A 71 6.15 10.67 -14.89
C TYR A 71 5.90 12.09 -14.39
N LEU A 72 6.33 12.43 -13.17
CA LEU A 72 6.22 13.78 -12.62
C LEU A 72 6.97 14.82 -13.45
N ASP A 73 8.19 14.49 -13.92
CA ASP A 73 9.00 15.37 -14.75
C ASP A 73 8.28 15.78 -16.05
N ALA A 74 7.51 14.86 -16.66
CA ALA A 74 6.71 15.15 -17.84
C ALA A 74 5.60 16.20 -17.61
N PHE A 75 5.25 16.48 -16.35
CA PHE A 75 4.32 17.53 -15.95
C PHE A 75 5.01 18.73 -15.27
N GLY A 76 6.35 18.78 -15.28
CA GLY A 76 7.13 19.83 -14.63
C GLY A 76 7.20 19.71 -13.11
N GLU A 77 6.80 18.57 -12.56
CA GLU A 77 6.87 18.24 -11.13
C GLU A 77 8.09 17.37 -10.83
N ARG A 78 8.43 17.18 -9.55
CA ARG A 78 9.52 16.29 -9.14
C ARG A 78 9.27 15.66 -7.79
N LEU A 79 9.86 14.49 -7.57
CA LEU A 79 10.00 13.94 -6.22
C LEU A 79 10.95 14.79 -5.39
N ALA A 80 10.56 15.08 -4.15
CA ALA A 80 11.37 15.72 -3.15
C ALA A 80 11.96 14.68 -2.18
N ALA A 81 13.09 15.03 -1.57
CA ALA A 81 13.62 14.25 -0.47
C ALA A 81 12.61 14.23 0.69
N GLY A 82 12.27 13.03 1.15
CA GLY A 82 11.25 12.80 2.18
C GLY A 82 9.88 12.42 1.64
N ASP A 83 9.66 12.49 0.33
CA ASP A 83 8.44 11.96 -0.28
C ASP A 83 8.33 10.45 -0.08
N LEU A 84 7.08 9.98 0.07
CA LEU A 84 6.76 8.57 0.23
C LEU A 84 6.05 8.05 -1.02
N ILE A 85 6.48 6.89 -1.52
CA ILE A 85 5.86 6.21 -2.65
C ILE A 85 5.19 4.94 -2.15
N LEU A 86 3.86 4.88 -2.32
CA LEU A 86 3.08 3.67 -2.13
C LEU A 86 3.15 2.85 -3.42
N ALA A 87 4.04 1.85 -3.45
CA ALA A 87 4.40 1.12 -4.67
C ALA A 87 3.32 0.14 -5.19
N GLY A 88 2.11 0.17 -4.63
CA GLY A 88 1.00 -0.70 -4.99
C GLY A 88 0.51 -1.57 -3.82
N SER A 89 -0.43 -2.45 -4.13
CA SER A 89 -1.05 -3.38 -3.18
C SER A 89 -0.84 -4.81 -3.66
N TYR A 90 -0.51 -5.71 -2.73
CA TYR A 90 -0.46 -7.15 -2.98
C TYR A 90 -1.84 -7.82 -2.95
N MET A 91 -2.90 -7.06 -2.66
CA MET A 91 -4.27 -7.53 -2.58
C MET A 91 -5.03 -7.19 -3.86
N ALA A 92 -5.69 -8.18 -4.48
CA ALA A 92 -6.59 -7.93 -5.62
C ALA A 92 -7.88 -7.21 -5.22
N GLN A 93 -8.33 -7.41 -3.98
CA GLN A 93 -9.56 -6.81 -3.45
C GLN A 93 -9.31 -6.21 -2.07
N ALA A 94 -9.81 -5.00 -1.86
CA ALA A 94 -9.77 -4.34 -0.57
C ALA A 94 -10.73 -5.02 0.42
N LEU A 95 -10.30 -5.19 1.66
CA LEU A 95 -11.15 -5.71 2.73
C LEU A 95 -11.91 -4.54 3.40
N PRO A 96 -13.25 -4.48 3.33
CA PRO A 96 -14.00 -3.33 3.85
C PRO A 96 -13.91 -3.20 5.37
N ILE A 97 -13.72 -1.98 5.85
CA ILE A 97 -13.70 -1.62 7.28
C ILE A 97 -15.00 -0.88 7.61
N GLY A 98 -15.80 -1.44 8.51
CA GLY A 98 -17.01 -0.83 9.04
C GLY A 98 -16.77 -0.01 10.31
N PRO A 99 -17.76 0.78 10.76
CA PRO A 99 -17.65 1.58 11.98
C PRO A 99 -17.29 0.75 13.21
N GLY A 100 -16.34 1.24 14.03
CA GLY A 100 -15.85 0.57 15.25
C GLY A 100 -14.86 -0.59 15.00
N GLU A 101 -14.77 -1.10 13.78
CA GLU A 101 -13.87 -2.20 13.45
C GLU A 101 -12.41 -1.76 13.40
N GLU A 102 -11.52 -2.72 13.65
CA GLU A 102 -10.08 -2.53 13.56
C GLU A 102 -9.51 -3.32 12.41
N ALA A 103 -8.72 -2.65 11.58
CA ALA A 103 -7.85 -3.27 10.60
C ALA A 103 -6.45 -3.41 11.19
N VAL A 104 -5.84 -4.60 11.03
CA VAL A 104 -4.46 -4.86 11.43
C VAL A 104 -3.75 -5.56 10.28
N ALA A 105 -2.66 -4.96 9.80
CA ALA A 105 -1.73 -5.57 8.87
C ALA A 105 -0.44 -5.93 9.61
N ASP A 106 -0.09 -7.21 9.58
CA ASP A 106 1.09 -7.80 10.22
C ASP A 106 2.14 -8.13 9.16
N TYR A 107 3.27 -7.43 9.22
CA TYR A 107 4.41 -7.53 8.30
C TYR A 107 5.54 -8.40 8.87
N GLY A 108 5.27 -9.23 9.88
CA GLY A 108 6.26 -10.12 10.49
C GLY A 108 7.39 -9.33 11.16
N ALA A 109 8.64 -9.57 10.76
CA ALA A 109 9.81 -8.93 11.35
C ALA A 109 9.85 -7.40 11.20
N LEU A 110 9.07 -6.83 10.26
CA LEU A 110 8.96 -5.38 10.09
C LEU A 110 8.01 -4.71 11.10
N GLY A 111 7.17 -5.51 11.76
CA GLY A 111 6.17 -5.07 12.73
C GLY A 111 4.75 -5.10 12.17
N SER A 112 3.86 -4.30 12.76
CA SER A 112 2.46 -4.22 12.37
C SER A 112 1.99 -2.78 12.30
N VAL A 113 0.91 -2.56 11.55
CA VAL A 113 0.17 -1.30 11.49
C VAL A 113 -1.30 -1.61 11.73
N SER A 114 -1.97 -0.78 12.53
CA SER A 114 -3.40 -0.91 12.77
C SER A 114 -4.11 0.44 12.75
N VAL A 115 -5.40 0.37 12.47
CA VAL A 115 -6.30 1.52 12.55
C VAL A 115 -7.68 1.05 12.96
N ARG A 116 -8.34 1.84 13.80
CA ARG A 116 -9.74 1.63 14.17
C ARG A 116 -10.61 2.69 13.49
N ALA A 117 -11.61 2.24 12.77
CA ALA A 117 -12.64 3.15 12.27
C ALA A 117 -13.46 3.65 13.47
N VAL A 118 -13.66 4.96 13.57
CA VAL A 118 -14.58 5.51 14.56
C VAL A 118 -16.00 5.00 14.30
N ALA A 119 -16.77 4.86 15.38
CA ALA A 119 -18.17 4.42 15.33
C ALA A 119 -19.09 5.51 14.74
#